data_AF-A0A6D0IXI9-F1
#
_entry.id   AF-A0A6D0IXI9-F1
#
_cell.length_a   1.000
_cell.length_b   1.000
_cell.length_c   1.000
_cell.angle_alpha   90.00
_cell.angle_beta   90.00
_cell.angle_gamma   90.00
#
_symmetry.space_group_name_H-M   'P 1'
#
loop_
_entity.id
_entity.type
_entity.pdbx_description
1 polymer ?
#
loop_
_entity_poly.entity_id
_entity_poly.type
_entity_poly.pdbx_seq_one_letter_code
_entity_poly.pdbx_strand_id
1 'polypeptide(L)'
;LIGMMILSLALWLTSPLLFAVGLGVFGASFGSAEVAINVEGAAVEREMNKTVLPMMHGFYSLGTLAGAGVGMALTAFGVPATVHILLAALVGIAPIYIAIQAIPDGTGKNAADGTQHGEKGVPFYRDIQLLLIGVVVLAMAFAEGSANDWLPLLMVDGHGFSPTSGSLIYAGFTLGMT
;
A
#
# COMPACT_ATOMS: atom_id res chain seq x y z
N LEU A 1 -5.87 6.05 -6.33
CA LEU A 1 -6.19 7.47 -6.56
C LEU A 1 -7.69 7.77 -6.52
N ILE A 2 -8.52 7.14 -7.36
CA ILE A 2 -9.99 7.36 -7.33
C ILE A 2 -10.58 7.14 -5.94
N GLY A 3 -10.23 6.03 -5.26
CA GLY A 3 -10.67 5.78 -3.88
C GLY A 3 -10.34 6.91 -2.91
N MET A 4 -9.17 7.54 -3.02
CA MET A 4 -8.78 8.69 -2.18
C MET A 4 -9.61 9.95 -2.49
N MET A 5 -9.94 10.18 -3.76
CA MET A 5 -10.84 11.28 -4.13
C MET A 5 -12.24 11.06 -3.54
N ILE A 6 -12.74 9.81 -3.57
CA ILE A 6 -14.01 9.45 -2.93
C ILE A 6 -13.93 9.66 -1.41
N LEU A 7 -12.82 9.28 -0.76
CA LEU A 7 -12.61 9.51 0.68
C LEU A 7 -12.62 11.01 1.02
N SER A 8 -11.92 11.84 0.24
CA SER A 8 -11.92 13.30 0.44
C SER A 8 -13.33 13.89 0.28
N LEU A 9 -14.07 13.47 -0.75
CA LEU A 9 -15.45 13.87 -0.96
C LEU A 9 -16.38 13.40 0.17
N ALA A 10 -16.18 12.17 0.66
CA ALA A 10 -16.94 11.62 1.77
C ALA A 10 -16.78 12.41 3.07
N LEU A 11 -15.55 12.85 3.36
CA LEU A 11 -15.28 13.72 4.50
C LEU A 11 -15.94 15.10 4.33
N TRP A 12 -15.91 15.66 3.11
CA TRP A 12 -16.56 16.95 2.84
C TRP A 12 -18.09 16.87 2.99
N LEU A 13 -18.69 15.77 2.57
CA LEU A 13 -20.13 15.51 2.68
C LEU A 13 -20.55 14.88 4.03
N THR A 14 -19.58 14.60 4.92
CA THR A 14 -19.81 13.90 6.20
C THR A 14 -20.61 12.59 6.03
N SER A 15 -20.28 11.79 5.01
CA SER A 15 -21.02 10.58 4.66
C SER A 15 -20.24 9.29 5.01
N PRO A 16 -20.65 8.53 6.04
CA PRO A 16 -19.98 7.28 6.42
C PRO A 16 -20.04 6.22 5.33
N LEU A 17 -21.16 6.13 4.60
CA LEU A 17 -21.32 5.16 3.51
C LEU A 17 -20.36 5.47 2.36
N LEU A 18 -20.26 6.74 1.96
CA LEU A 18 -19.34 7.14 0.90
C LEU A 18 -17.88 6.93 1.33
N PHE A 19 -17.58 7.13 2.62
CA PHE A 19 -16.27 6.84 3.18
C PHE A 19 -15.94 5.35 3.09
N ALA A 20 -16.88 4.47 3.47
CA ALA A 20 -16.71 3.02 3.36
C ALA A 20 -16.50 2.56 1.90
N VAL A 21 -17.25 3.12 0.95
CA VAL A 21 -17.07 2.86 -0.49
C VAL A 21 -15.69 3.33 -0.96
N GLY A 22 -15.29 4.55 -0.60
CA GLY A 22 -13.98 5.09 -0.94
C GLY A 22 -12.84 4.23 -0.40
N LEU A 23 -12.97 3.76 0.84
CA LEU A 23 -12.02 2.88 1.49
C LEU A 23 -11.94 1.52 0.78
N GLY A 24 -13.09 0.93 0.43
CA GLY A 24 -13.15 -0.32 -0.33
C GLY A 24 -12.48 -0.22 -1.71
N VAL A 25 -12.75 0.86 -2.45
CA VAL A 25 -12.11 1.12 -3.75
C VAL A 25 -10.62 1.35 -3.59
N PHE A 26 -10.20 2.12 -2.57
CA PHE A 26 -8.79 2.36 -2.28
C PHE A 26 -8.06 1.06 -1.96
N GLY A 27 -8.58 0.26 -1.02
CA GLY A 27 -7.97 -1.01 -0.60
C GLY A 27 -7.90 -2.04 -1.72
N ALA A 28 -8.98 -2.23 -2.48
CA ALA A 28 -9.00 -3.16 -3.62
C ALA A 28 -7.99 -2.76 -4.71
N SER A 29 -7.87 -1.45 -4.99
CA SER A 29 -6.90 -0.94 -5.96
C SER A 29 -5.47 -1.10 -5.46
N PHE A 30 -5.21 -0.77 -4.20
CA PHE A 30 -3.88 -0.86 -3.60
C PHE A 30 -3.41 -2.31 -3.52
N GLY A 31 -4.26 -3.23 -3.04
CA GLY A 31 -3.94 -4.65 -3.01
C GLY A 31 -3.69 -5.25 -4.40
N SER A 32 -4.45 -4.84 -5.41
CA SER A 32 -4.22 -5.27 -6.80
C SER A 32 -2.89 -4.74 -7.35
N ALA A 33 -2.55 -3.49 -7.04
CA ALA A 33 -1.29 -2.88 -7.45
C ALA A 33 -0.08 -3.55 -6.77
N GLU A 34 -0.17 -3.85 -5.46
CA GLU A 34 0.86 -4.59 -4.72
C GLU A 34 1.18 -5.94 -5.37
N VAL A 35 0.16 -6.73 -5.72
CA VAL A 35 0.37 -8.01 -6.41
C VAL A 35 1.05 -7.79 -7.77
N ALA A 36 0.58 -6.82 -8.55
CA ALA A 36 1.16 -6.52 -9.87
C ALA A 36 2.62 -6.08 -9.77
N ILE A 37 2.96 -5.18 -8.83
CA ILE A 37 4.32 -4.67 -8.61
C ILE A 37 5.26 -5.80 -8.16
N ASN A 38 4.82 -6.70 -7.27
CA ASN A 38 5.64 -7.82 -6.82
C ASN A 38 5.90 -8.84 -7.93
N VAL A 39 4.89 -9.14 -8.75
CA VAL A 39 5.05 -10.02 -9.94
C VAL A 39 6.02 -9.39 -10.94
N GLU A 40 5.88 -8.10 -11.21
CA GLU A 40 6.76 -7.36 -12.11
C GLU A 40 8.19 -7.27 -11.57
N GLY A 41 8.36 -6.94 -10.28
CA GLY A 41 9.66 -6.90 -9.62
C GLY A 41 10.39 -8.24 -9.67
N ALA A 42 9.67 -9.35 -9.47
CA ALA A 42 10.24 -10.69 -9.60
C ALA A 42 10.65 -11.02 -11.05
N ALA A 43 9.89 -10.56 -12.05
CA ALA A 43 10.25 -10.72 -13.46
C ALA A 43 11.52 -9.92 -13.81
N VAL A 44 11.60 -8.67 -13.36
CA VAL A 44 12.79 -7.80 -13.53
C VAL A 44 14.01 -8.41 -12.85
N GLU A 45 13.85 -8.91 -11.62
CA GLU A 45 14.94 -9.57 -10.87
C GLU A 45 15.51 -10.77 -11.64
N ARG A 46 14.63 -11.58 -12.24
CA ARG A 46 15.00 -12.75 -13.05
C ARG A 46 15.73 -12.35 -14.32
N GLU A 47 15.29 -11.30 -15.01
CA GLU A 47 15.92 -10.80 -16.24
C GLU A 47 17.28 -10.15 -15.96
N MET A 48 17.39 -9.40 -14.86
CA MET A 48 18.64 -8.77 -14.42
C MET A 48 19.65 -9.77 -13.83
N ASN A 49 19.19 -10.97 -13.46
CA ASN A 49 19.95 -12.00 -12.77
C ASN A 49 20.69 -11.46 -11.52
N LYS A 50 20.03 -10.55 -10.79
CA LYS A 50 20.55 -9.86 -9.60
C LYS A 50 19.40 -9.58 -8.66
N THR A 51 19.59 -9.82 -7.36
CA THR A 51 18.58 -9.53 -6.34
C THR A 51 18.34 -8.02 -6.21
N VAL A 52 17.14 -7.55 -6.55
CA VAL A 52 16.76 -6.12 -6.56
C VAL A 52 15.48 -5.83 -5.78
N LEU A 53 14.63 -6.84 -5.52
CA LEU A 53 13.41 -6.71 -4.72
C LEU A 53 13.68 -6.10 -3.33
N PRO A 54 14.73 -6.49 -2.57
CA PRO A 54 15.02 -5.84 -1.28
C PRO A 54 15.31 -4.34 -1.41
N MET A 55 15.97 -3.91 -2.50
CA MET A 55 16.23 -2.50 -2.77
C MET A 55 14.92 -1.76 -3.07
N MET A 56 14.02 -2.38 -3.85
CA MET A 56 12.70 -1.83 -4.16
C MET A 56 11.85 -1.65 -2.88
N HIS A 57 11.85 -2.64 -1.99
CA HIS A 57 11.23 -2.51 -0.66
C HIS A 57 11.89 -1.41 0.18
N GLY A 58 13.21 -1.22 0.10
CA GLY A 58 13.90 -0.10 0.74
C GLY A 58 13.37 1.27 0.28
N PHE A 59 13.11 1.45 -1.03
CA PHE A 59 12.49 2.67 -1.55
C PHE A 59 11.02 2.83 -1.09
N TYR A 60 10.27 1.73 -1.00
CA TYR A 60 8.92 1.75 -0.45
C TYR A 60 8.92 2.27 1.00
N SER A 61 9.77 1.71 1.85
CA SER A 61 9.86 2.12 3.26
C SER A 61 10.35 3.57 3.42
N LEU A 62 11.33 4.00 2.60
CA LEU A 62 11.76 5.39 2.56
C LEU A 62 10.60 6.33 2.18
N GLY A 63 9.78 5.92 1.21
CA GLY A 63 8.57 6.63 0.81
C GLY A 63 7.56 6.73 1.95
N THR A 64 7.30 5.63 2.67
CA THR A 64 6.40 5.60 3.84
C THR A 64 6.89 6.52 4.95
N LEU A 65 8.19 6.51 5.26
CA LEU A 65 8.79 7.38 6.26
C LEU A 65 8.67 8.87 5.86
N ALA A 66 9.02 9.20 4.62
CA ALA A 66 8.91 10.56 4.10
C ALA A 66 7.44 11.03 4.13
N GLY A 67 6.51 10.17 3.71
CA GLY A 67 5.07 10.41 3.76
C GLY A 67 4.56 10.65 5.18
N ALA A 68 4.99 9.84 6.15
CA ALA A 68 4.67 10.02 7.57
C ALA A 68 5.17 11.38 8.09
N GLY A 69 6.40 11.77 7.74
CA GLY A 69 6.96 13.08 8.09
C GLY A 69 6.16 14.24 7.51
N VAL A 70 5.80 14.18 6.22
CA VAL A 70 4.95 15.19 5.56
C VAL A 70 3.55 15.24 6.20
N GLY A 71 2.93 14.08 6.44
CA GLY A 71 1.60 14.00 7.07
C GLY A 71 1.58 14.54 8.49
N MET A 72 2.64 14.29 9.27
CA MET A 72 2.83 14.86 10.60
C MET A 72 2.95 16.38 10.53
N ALA A 73 3.74 16.92 9.59
CA ALA A 73 3.89 18.37 9.40
C ALA A 73 2.54 19.02 9.03
N LEU A 74 1.79 18.45 8.09
CA LEU A 74 0.48 18.94 7.70
C LEU A 74 -0.51 18.94 8.87
N THR A 75 -0.49 17.90 9.69
CA THR A 75 -1.27 17.82 10.93
C THR A 75 -0.87 18.91 11.92
N ALA A 76 0.44 19.16 12.09
CA ALA A 76 0.96 20.19 12.97
C ALA A 76 0.52 21.61 12.56
N PHE A 77 0.40 21.87 11.25
CA PHE A 77 -0.14 23.12 10.72
C PHE A 77 -1.67 23.19 10.70
N GLY A 78 -2.37 22.17 11.20
CA GLY A 78 -3.83 22.14 11.27
C GLY A 78 -4.50 21.98 9.90
N VAL A 79 -3.81 21.40 8.92
CA VAL A 79 -4.38 21.16 7.59
C VAL A 79 -5.52 20.13 7.70
N PRO A 80 -6.74 20.44 7.22
CA PRO A 80 -7.85 19.50 7.28
C PRO A 80 -7.58 18.21 6.49
N ALA A 81 -8.04 17.07 7.03
CA ALA A 81 -7.87 15.75 6.40
C ALA A 81 -8.47 15.68 4.98
N THR A 82 -9.57 16.41 4.73
CA THR A 82 -10.19 16.55 3.39
C THR A 82 -9.18 17.04 2.35
N VAL A 83 -8.46 18.12 2.68
CA VAL A 83 -7.46 18.76 1.82
C VAL A 83 -6.23 17.88 1.70
N HIS A 84 -5.75 17.32 2.81
CA HIS A 84 -4.59 16.44 2.80
C HIS A 84 -4.78 15.22 1.90
N ILE A 85 -5.90 14.49 2.04
CA ILE A 85 -6.20 13.29 1.23
C ILE A 85 -6.33 13.66 -0.26
N LEU A 86 -6.95 14.79 -0.57
CA LEU A 86 -7.06 15.27 -1.95
C LEU A 86 -5.68 15.59 -2.55
N LEU A 87 -4.84 16.32 -1.82
CA LEU A 87 -3.49 16.66 -2.27
C LEU A 87 -2.64 15.41 -2.48
N ALA A 88 -2.71 14.45 -1.55
CA ALA A 88 -2.02 13.17 -1.69
C ALA A 88 -2.48 12.41 -2.95
N ALA A 89 -3.79 12.41 -3.25
CA ALA A 89 -4.32 11.81 -4.46
C ALA A 89 -3.82 12.50 -5.74
N LEU A 90 -3.71 13.83 -5.74
CA LEU A 90 -3.24 14.59 -6.90
C LEU A 90 -1.73 14.44 -7.12
N VAL A 91 -0.94 14.55 -6.05
CA VAL A 91 0.52 14.40 -6.10
C VAL A 91 0.91 12.99 -6.56
N GLY A 92 0.14 11.97 -6.18
CA GLY A 92 0.36 10.59 -6.61
C GLY A 92 0.17 10.33 -8.12
N ILE A 93 -0.53 11.21 -8.86
CA ILE A 93 -0.78 11.01 -10.31
C ILE A 93 0.52 10.98 -11.10
N ALA A 94 1.38 11.99 -10.90
CA ALA A 94 2.60 12.14 -11.68
C ALA A 94 3.58 10.96 -11.54
N PRO A 95 3.97 10.51 -10.33
CA PRO A 95 4.88 9.37 -10.20
C PRO A 95 4.26 8.07 -10.72
N ILE A 96 2.95 7.83 -10.51
CA ILE A 96 2.28 6.65 -11.07
C ILE A 96 2.29 6.68 -12.59
N TYR A 97 1.98 7.83 -13.19
CA TYR A 97 2.00 7.99 -14.64
C TYR A 97 3.41 7.74 -15.20
N ILE A 98 4.44 8.34 -14.61
CA ILE A 98 5.84 8.14 -15.00
C ILE A 98 6.24 6.67 -14.87
N ALA A 99 5.88 6.03 -13.76
CA ALA A 99 6.18 4.62 -13.52
C ALA A 99 5.54 3.72 -14.59
N ILE A 100 4.26 3.94 -14.92
CA ILE A 100 3.56 3.17 -15.96
C ILE A 100 4.23 3.33 -17.33
N GLN A 101 4.69 4.53 -17.68
CA GLN A 101 5.40 4.77 -18.95
C GLN A 101 6.79 4.13 -19.00
N ALA A 102 7.40 3.85 -17.85
CA ALA A 102 8.71 3.23 -17.75
C ALA A 102 8.66 1.69 -17.79
N ILE A 103 7.48 1.08 -17.65
CA ILE A 103 7.30 -0.38 -17.73
C ILE A 103 7.37 -0.82 -19.19
N PRO A 104 8.33 -1.69 -19.58
CA PRO A 104 8.44 -2.17 -20.96
C PRO A 104 7.20 -2.96 -21.42
N ASP A 105 6.88 -2.87 -22.70
CA ASP A 105 5.79 -3.66 -23.28
C ASP A 105 6.07 -5.17 -23.17
N GLY A 106 5.10 -5.92 -22.65
CA GLY A 106 5.17 -7.40 -22.60
C GLY A 106 5.62 -7.98 -21.25
N THR A 107 6.00 -7.13 -20.29
CA THR A 107 6.27 -7.61 -18.94
C THR A 107 5.00 -8.18 -18.28
N GLY A 108 5.16 -9.25 -17.49
CA GLY A 108 4.05 -10.02 -16.93
C GLY A 108 3.21 -10.84 -17.93
N LYS A 109 3.22 -10.53 -19.23
CA LYS A 109 2.46 -11.27 -20.27
C LYS A 109 3.08 -12.64 -20.59
N ASN A 110 4.40 -12.76 -20.48
CA ASN A 110 5.13 -14.00 -20.75
C ASN A 110 4.86 -15.13 -19.74
N ALA A 111 4.22 -14.85 -18.60
CA ALA A 111 3.72 -15.89 -17.70
C ALA A 111 2.53 -16.66 -18.32
N ALA A 112 1.78 -16.04 -19.24
CA ALA A 112 0.69 -16.67 -19.98
C ALA A 112 1.14 -17.34 -21.29
N ASP A 113 2.18 -16.81 -21.95
CA ASP A 113 2.73 -17.32 -23.22
C ASP A 113 3.80 -18.42 -23.03
N GLY A 114 4.01 -18.88 -21.80
CA GLY A 114 4.74 -20.11 -21.50
C GLY A 114 3.99 -21.35 -21.99
N THR A 115 3.86 -21.53 -23.29
CA THR A 115 3.62 -22.83 -23.93
C THR A 115 4.87 -23.70 -23.74
N GLN A 116 5.12 -24.14 -22.51
CA GLN A 116 5.91 -25.32 -22.25
C GLN A 116 5.05 -26.28 -21.45
N HIS A 117 4.98 -27.52 -21.93
CA HIS A 117 4.30 -28.65 -21.35
C HIS A 117 4.83 -28.94 -19.93
N GLY A 118 4.37 -28.20 -18.92
CA GLY A 118 4.45 -28.56 -17.52
C GLY A 118 3.14 -29.22 -17.11
N GLU A 119 3.21 -30.35 -16.43
CA GLU A 119 2.04 -31.02 -15.85
C GLU A 119 1.09 -30.00 -15.23
N LYS A 120 -0.22 -30.14 -15.45
CA LYS A 120 -1.23 -29.30 -14.78
C LYS A 120 -0.99 -29.42 -13.28
N GLY A 121 -0.33 -28.42 -12.71
CA GLY A 121 -0.07 -28.35 -11.28
C GLY A 121 -1.37 -28.47 -10.51
N VAL A 122 -1.28 -28.89 -9.25
CA VAL A 122 -2.44 -28.98 -8.37
C VAL A 122 -3.13 -27.60 -8.34
N PRO A 123 -4.44 -27.49 -8.54
CA PRO A 123 -5.13 -26.20 -8.46
C PRO A 123 -4.82 -25.52 -7.11
N PHE A 124 -4.62 -24.19 -7.10
CA PHE A 124 -4.16 -23.46 -5.92
C PHE A 124 -5.00 -23.75 -4.65
N TYR A 125 -6.32 -23.95 -4.80
CA TYR A 125 -7.26 -24.24 -3.71
C TYR A 125 -7.13 -25.67 -3.14
N ARG A 126 -6.33 -26.53 -3.77
CA ARG A 126 -6.00 -27.88 -3.32
C ARG A 126 -4.56 -28.00 -2.83
N ASP A 127 -3.74 -26.98 -3.04
CA ASP A 127 -2.41 -26.89 -2.47
C ASP A 127 -2.49 -26.35 -1.04
N ILE A 128 -2.57 -27.27 -0.06
CA ILE A 128 -2.72 -26.90 1.35
C ILE A 128 -1.53 -26.10 1.87
N GLN A 129 -0.32 -26.35 1.34
CA GLN A 129 0.87 -25.63 1.77
C GLN A 129 0.80 -24.17 1.29
N LEU A 130 0.38 -23.95 0.04
CA LEU A 130 0.14 -22.62 -0.50
C LEU A 130 -0.95 -21.88 0.30
N LEU A 131 -2.06 -22.55 0.63
CA LEU A 131 -3.12 -21.96 1.45
C LEU A 131 -2.64 -21.60 2.86
N LEU A 132 -1.84 -22.46 3.50
CA LEU A 132 -1.26 -22.18 4.82
C LEU A 132 -0.31 -20.98 4.80
N ILE A 133 0.54 -20.88 3.77
CA ILE A 133 1.40 -19.71 3.57
C ILE A 133 0.53 -18.46 3.40
N GLY A 134 -0.52 -18.53 2.58
CA GLY A 134 -1.48 -17.44 2.39
C GLY A 134 -2.14 -16.99 3.70
N VAL A 135 -2.55 -17.92 4.56
CA VAL A 135 -3.13 -17.61 5.89
C VAL A 135 -2.11 -16.93 6.80
N VAL A 136 -0.87 -17.42 6.84
CA VAL A 136 0.20 -16.81 7.66
C VAL A 136 0.52 -15.40 7.18
N VAL A 137 0.65 -15.19 5.87
CA VAL A 137 0.87 -13.87 5.27
C VAL A 137 -0.31 -12.94 5.55
N LEU A 138 -1.56 -13.43 5.42
CA LEU A 138 -2.76 -12.67 5.75
C LEU A 138 -2.78 -12.26 7.23
N ALA A 139 -2.43 -13.16 8.13
CA ALA A 139 -2.39 -12.87 9.57
C ALA A 139 -1.33 -11.82 9.90
N MET A 140 -0.13 -11.91 9.29
CA MET A 140 0.92 -10.90 9.45
C MET A 140 0.48 -9.55 8.87
N ALA A 141 -0.07 -9.52 7.66
CA ALA A 141 -0.59 -8.30 7.03
C ALA A 141 -1.71 -7.68 7.87
N PHE A 142 -2.57 -8.49 8.51
CA PHE A 142 -3.62 -7.99 9.39
C PHE A 142 -3.06 -7.41 10.69
N ALA A 143 -2.06 -8.07 11.30
CA ALA A 143 -1.40 -7.58 12.51
C ALA A 143 -0.65 -6.26 12.25
N GLU A 144 0.12 -6.21 11.17
CA GLU A 144 0.86 -5.01 10.75
C GLU A 144 -0.10 -3.89 10.33
N GLY A 145 -1.12 -4.20 9.54
CA GLY A 145 -2.15 -3.23 9.13
C GLY A 145 -2.92 -2.66 10.32
N SER A 146 -3.27 -3.52 11.29
CA SER A 146 -3.92 -3.07 12.52
C SER A 146 -3.04 -2.10 13.31
N ALA A 147 -1.73 -2.36 13.39
CA ALA A 147 -0.80 -1.44 14.03
C ALA A 147 -0.72 -0.10 13.27
N ASN A 148 -0.64 -0.13 11.94
CA ASN A 148 -0.59 1.09 11.13
C ASN A 148 -1.85 1.97 11.31
N ASP A 149 -3.04 1.37 11.36
CA ASP A 149 -4.31 2.10 11.39
C ASP A 149 -4.69 2.57 12.81
N TRP A 150 -4.50 1.70 13.81
CA TRP A 150 -5.01 1.94 15.16
C TRP A 150 -4.01 2.57 16.10
N LEU A 151 -2.71 2.45 15.85
CA LEU A 151 -1.70 3.02 16.74
C LEU A 151 -1.84 4.54 16.91
N PRO A 152 -1.97 5.36 15.84
CA PRO A 152 -2.17 6.80 16.00
C PRO A 152 -3.48 7.13 16.76
N LEU A 153 -4.56 6.42 16.42
CA LEU A 153 -5.87 6.62 17.04
C LEU A 153 -5.84 6.27 18.54
N LEU A 154 -5.22 5.15 18.90
CA LEU A 154 -5.07 4.70 20.29
C LEU A 154 -4.27 5.71 21.12
N MET A 155 -3.22 6.31 20.53
CA MET A 155 -2.45 7.34 21.22
C MET A 155 -3.31 8.59 21.48
N VAL A 156 -4.09 9.02 20.49
CA VAL A 156 -4.93 10.23 20.59
C VAL A 156 -6.12 10.00 21.50
N ASP A 157 -6.98 9.02 21.18
CA ASP A 157 -8.25 8.78 21.84
C ASP A 157 -8.10 7.99 23.15
N GLY A 158 -7.11 7.09 23.23
CA GLY A 158 -6.87 6.24 24.40
C GLY A 158 -5.89 6.83 25.42
N HIS A 159 -4.90 7.61 24.97
CA HIS A 159 -3.86 8.18 25.83
C HIS A 159 -3.82 9.71 25.87
N GLY A 160 -4.74 10.40 25.18
CA GLY A 160 -4.88 11.85 25.23
C GLY A 160 -3.78 12.62 24.49
N PHE A 161 -3.06 11.96 23.58
CA PHE A 161 -2.01 12.62 22.80
C PHE A 161 -2.63 13.56 21.77
N SER A 162 -1.90 14.61 21.38
CA SER A 162 -2.28 15.40 20.22
C SER A 162 -2.20 14.57 18.92
N PRO A 163 -2.97 14.91 17.87
CA PRO A 163 -2.85 14.26 16.56
C PRO A 163 -1.42 14.28 15.99
N THR A 164 -0.68 15.36 16.21
CA THR A 164 0.72 15.47 15.80
C THR A 164 1.61 14.48 16.55
N SER A 165 1.48 14.38 17.87
CA SER A 165 2.25 13.41 18.66
C SER A 165 1.83 11.96 18.38
N GLY A 166 0.56 11.69 18.08
CA GLY A 166 0.12 10.38 17.58
C GLY A 166 0.80 10.02 16.25
N SER A 167 0.91 10.99 15.34
CA SER A 167 1.64 10.84 14.07
C SER A 167 3.15 10.61 14.27
N LEU A 168 3.75 11.19 15.32
CA LEU A 168 5.15 10.96 15.67
C LEU A 168 5.39 9.52 16.14
N ILE A 169 4.48 8.96 16.94
CA ILE A 169 4.55 7.55 17.37
C ILE A 169 4.46 6.61 16.16
N TYR A 170 3.56 6.93 15.21
CA TYR A 170 3.47 6.21 13.95
C TYR A 170 4.78 6.28 13.15
N ALA A 171 5.37 7.47 12.99
CA ALA A 171 6.65 7.62 12.29
C ALA A 171 7.77 6.79 12.96
N GLY A 172 7.81 6.75 14.30
CA GLY A 172 8.74 5.89 15.06
C GLY A 172 8.51 4.40 14.83
N PHE A 173 7.25 3.96 14.76
CA PHE A 173 6.89 2.59 14.41
C PHE A 173 7.34 2.23 12.98
N THR A 174 7.04 3.09 12.00
CA THR A 174 7.49 2.91 10.60
C THR A 174 9.01 2.83 10.50
N LEU A 175 9.75 3.67 11.24
CA LEU A 175 11.20 3.61 11.31
C LEU A 175 11.71 2.26 11.83
N GLY A 176 11.05 1.66 12.82
CA GLY A 176 11.44 0.37 13.37
C GLY A 176 11.15 -0.82 12.46
N MET A 177 10.24 -0.67 11.49
CA MET A 177 9.92 -1.70 10.49
C MET A 177 10.82 -1.64 9.24
N THR A 178 11.50 -0.51 9.03
CA THR A 178 12.35 -0.24 7.85
C THR A 178 13.77 -0.74 8.05
#